data_AF-A0A4Y7SUA7-F1
#
_entry.id   AF-A0A4Y7SUA7-F1
#
_cell.length_a   1.000
_cell.length_b   1.000
_cell.length_c   1.000
_cell.angle_alpha   90.00
_cell.angle_beta   90.00
_cell.angle_gamma   90.00
#
_symmetry.space_group_name_H-M   'P 1'
#
loop_
_entity.id
_entity.type
_entity.pdbx_description
1 polymer ?
#
loop_
_entity_poly.entity_id
_entity_poly.type
_entity_poly.pdbx_seq_one_letter_code
_entity_poly.pdbx_strand_id
1 'polypeptide(L)'
;MVKKSKKSRRPKPLADLRRLVKDGVETRFFRRGPWVEHWINAMLEPPLDKPGVVSDRLRALLSGPDPVNGVQSRHPSMDETELFYDLMCNLKIPVTAHFVEALDKLLWAAHCYTTQSRWPEKLSFEGIIYSHRDYGYADSWPYNANVIDAGDIVEAVFMASAFSMDIGYTEEAWEHLQDGLGLGWGEPDDSARMASCAQLLAGGQRIREWCAGGGMHGEPLDEWSYSEHWLYKSKHPVGKQRFNEFVAALDNQSEWVKAVITATKDHLWVSHRDLSSGEVYTIIFEQTKPDWNVPDQGESSFGASVGDEPPVG
;
A
#
# COMPACT_ATOMS: atom_id res chain seq x y z
N MET A 1 -71.52 -34.83 -19.80
CA MET A 1 -70.35 -33.95 -20.06
C MET A 1 -69.73 -33.58 -18.72
N VAL A 2 -68.57 -34.14 -18.38
CA VAL A 2 -67.85 -33.85 -17.13
C VAL A 2 -66.61 -33.03 -17.46
N LYS A 3 -66.52 -31.81 -16.92
CA LYS A 3 -65.36 -30.91 -17.06
C LYS A 3 -64.15 -31.53 -16.37
N LYS A 4 -63.10 -31.90 -17.12
CA LYS A 4 -61.80 -32.28 -16.56
C LYS A 4 -61.03 -31.01 -16.17
N SER A 5 -60.60 -30.94 -14.91
CA SER A 5 -59.78 -29.85 -14.37
C SER A 5 -58.36 -29.87 -14.94
N LYS A 6 -57.82 -28.69 -15.21
CA LYS A 6 -56.40 -28.46 -15.51
C LYS A 6 -55.58 -28.82 -14.27
N LYS A 7 -54.78 -29.89 -14.34
CA LYS A 7 -53.70 -30.14 -13.37
C LYS A 7 -52.63 -29.06 -13.56
N SER A 8 -52.58 -28.13 -12.62
CA SER A 8 -51.46 -27.22 -12.38
C SER A 8 -50.16 -28.01 -12.27
N ARG A 9 -49.19 -27.76 -13.17
CA ARG A 9 -47.80 -28.15 -12.99
C ARG A 9 -47.27 -27.34 -11.81
N ARG A 10 -47.07 -27.99 -10.66
CA ARG A 10 -46.31 -27.39 -9.56
C ARG A 10 -44.90 -27.05 -10.09
N PRO A 11 -44.41 -25.82 -9.90
CA PRO A 11 -43.00 -25.52 -10.15
C PRO A 11 -42.17 -26.33 -9.15
N LYS A 12 -41.01 -26.86 -9.57
CA LYS A 12 -39.97 -27.36 -8.66
C LYS A 12 -39.26 -26.12 -8.08
N PRO A 13 -39.33 -25.79 -6.77
CA PRO A 13 -38.80 -24.50 -6.33
C PRO A 13 -38.01 -24.56 -5.01
N LEU A 14 -37.27 -25.63 -4.73
CA LEU A 14 -36.47 -25.67 -3.49
C LEU A 14 -35.01 -26.05 -3.70
N ALA A 15 -34.69 -26.96 -4.61
CA ALA A 15 -33.30 -27.26 -4.94
C ALA A 15 -32.65 -26.14 -5.79
N ASP A 16 -33.34 -25.68 -6.84
CA ASP A 16 -32.83 -24.62 -7.72
C ASP A 16 -32.81 -23.25 -7.04
N LEU A 17 -33.76 -23.00 -6.11
CA LEU A 17 -33.78 -21.79 -5.28
C LEU A 17 -32.67 -21.80 -4.23
N ARG A 18 -32.33 -22.94 -3.63
CA ARG A 18 -31.16 -23.05 -2.74
C ARG A 18 -29.86 -22.87 -3.49
N ARG A 19 -29.76 -23.33 -4.74
CA ARG A 19 -28.60 -23.11 -5.61
C ARG A 19 -28.47 -21.64 -5.99
N LEU A 20 -29.54 -21.01 -6.49
CA LEU A 20 -29.57 -19.56 -6.79
C LEU A 20 -29.35 -18.67 -5.55
N VAL A 21 -29.82 -19.08 -4.37
CA VAL A 21 -29.56 -18.36 -3.11
C VAL A 21 -28.12 -18.57 -2.64
N LYS A 22 -27.53 -19.74 -2.84
CA LYS A 22 -26.12 -20.00 -2.52
C LYS A 22 -25.19 -19.26 -3.48
N ASP A 23 -25.44 -19.35 -4.78
CA ASP A 23 -24.74 -18.62 -5.85
C ASP A 23 -24.90 -17.10 -5.65
N GLY A 24 -26.08 -16.66 -5.18
CA GLY A 24 -26.39 -15.27 -4.83
C GLY A 24 -25.85 -14.77 -3.49
N VAL A 25 -25.46 -15.66 -2.57
CA VAL A 25 -24.82 -15.32 -1.28
C VAL A 25 -23.31 -15.32 -1.43
N GLU A 26 -22.74 -16.24 -2.21
CA GLU A 26 -21.32 -16.27 -2.56
C GLU A 26 -20.93 -15.06 -3.44
N THR A 27 -21.73 -14.72 -4.46
CA THR A 27 -21.54 -13.44 -5.20
C THR A 27 -21.75 -12.19 -4.33
N ARG A 28 -22.50 -12.27 -3.24
CA ARG A 28 -22.63 -11.17 -2.26
C ARG A 28 -21.47 -11.10 -1.26
N PHE A 29 -20.83 -12.23 -0.94
CA PHE A 29 -19.63 -12.29 -0.10
C PHE A 29 -18.46 -11.56 -0.77
N PHE A 30 -18.26 -11.80 -2.07
CA PHE A 30 -17.22 -11.15 -2.87
C PHE A 30 -17.51 -9.68 -3.24
N ARG A 31 -18.74 -9.19 -3.07
CA ARG A 31 -19.07 -7.77 -3.33
C ARG A 31 -18.92 -6.85 -2.11
N ARG A 32 -18.48 -7.36 -0.96
CA ARG A 32 -18.53 -6.60 0.32
C ARG A 32 -17.20 -6.19 0.92
N GLY A 33 -16.05 -6.64 0.42
CA GLY A 33 -14.72 -6.26 0.93
C GLY A 33 -14.03 -7.23 1.91
N PRO A 34 -14.70 -7.86 2.92
CA PRO A 34 -14.04 -8.73 3.90
C PRO A 34 -13.28 -9.94 3.35
N TRP A 35 -13.63 -10.37 2.14
CA TRP A 35 -12.98 -11.51 1.50
C TRP A 35 -11.54 -11.17 1.06
N VAL A 36 -11.26 -9.89 0.77
CA VAL A 36 -9.93 -9.43 0.34
C VAL A 36 -8.92 -9.71 1.43
N GLU A 37 -9.21 -9.31 2.67
CA GLU A 37 -8.32 -9.57 3.82
C GLU A 37 -8.04 -11.06 4.00
N HIS A 38 -9.07 -11.92 3.89
CA HIS A 38 -8.87 -13.37 3.96
C HIS A 38 -7.98 -13.89 2.82
N TRP A 39 -8.17 -13.39 1.60
CA TRP A 39 -7.36 -13.77 0.46
C TRP A 39 -5.91 -13.32 0.63
N ILE A 40 -5.68 -12.08 1.07
CA ILE A 40 -4.32 -11.60 1.34
C ILE A 40 -3.65 -12.43 2.43
N ASN A 41 -4.33 -12.70 3.54
CA ASN A 41 -3.80 -13.55 4.60
C ASN A 41 -3.47 -14.96 4.09
N ALA A 42 -4.34 -15.56 3.27
CA ALA A 42 -4.07 -16.87 2.66
C ALA A 42 -2.85 -16.83 1.73
N MET A 43 -2.65 -15.75 0.97
CA MET A 43 -1.48 -15.60 0.10
C MET A 43 -0.19 -15.42 0.90
N LEU A 44 -0.24 -14.73 2.04
CA LEU A 44 0.91 -14.37 2.87
C LEU A 44 1.20 -15.36 4.01
N GLU A 45 0.37 -16.38 4.21
CA GLU A 45 0.57 -17.41 5.23
C GLU A 45 1.97 -18.07 5.10
N PRO A 46 2.79 -18.16 6.17
CA PRO A 46 4.08 -18.83 6.09
C PRO A 46 3.98 -20.29 5.59
N PRO A 47 5.02 -20.82 4.93
CA PRO A 47 6.32 -20.20 4.68
C PRO A 47 6.34 -19.36 3.38
N LEU A 48 7.08 -18.23 3.42
CA LEU A 48 7.25 -17.28 2.31
C LEU A 48 8.69 -17.22 1.77
N ASP A 49 9.53 -18.17 2.16
CA ASP A 49 10.95 -18.27 1.81
C ASP A 49 11.19 -18.67 0.35
N LYS A 50 10.20 -19.35 -0.26
CA LYS A 50 10.29 -19.82 -1.65
C LYS A 50 9.83 -18.74 -2.63
N PRO A 51 10.64 -18.45 -3.67
CA PRO A 51 10.24 -17.55 -4.75
C PRO A 51 8.92 -18.01 -5.41
N GLY A 52 8.03 -17.06 -5.69
CA GLY A 52 6.79 -17.31 -6.42
C GLY A 52 5.65 -17.93 -5.62
N VAL A 53 5.83 -18.29 -4.33
CA VAL A 53 4.75 -18.89 -3.52
C VAL A 53 3.51 -18.00 -3.44
N VAL A 54 3.70 -16.69 -3.27
CA VAL A 54 2.58 -15.73 -3.25
C VAL A 54 1.88 -15.68 -4.61
N SER A 55 2.64 -15.69 -5.71
CA SER A 55 2.11 -15.74 -7.09
C SER A 55 1.31 -17.01 -7.36
N ASP A 56 1.80 -18.16 -6.90
CA ASP A 56 1.11 -19.44 -7.08
C ASP A 56 -0.18 -19.51 -6.26
N ARG A 57 -0.17 -18.96 -5.04
CA ARG A 57 -1.37 -18.85 -4.20
C ARG A 57 -2.40 -17.89 -4.78
N LEU A 58 -1.96 -16.72 -5.28
CA LEU A 58 -2.83 -15.80 -6.02
C LEU A 58 -3.48 -16.50 -7.21
N ARG A 59 -2.68 -17.22 -8.02
CA ARG A 59 -3.19 -17.97 -9.17
C ARG A 59 -4.16 -19.07 -8.74
N ALA A 60 -3.89 -19.79 -7.66
CA ALA A 60 -4.79 -20.84 -7.15
C ALA A 60 -6.11 -20.26 -6.63
N LEU A 61 -6.06 -19.14 -5.91
CA LEU A 61 -7.24 -18.39 -5.47
C LEU A 61 -8.06 -17.92 -6.67
N LEU A 62 -7.42 -17.42 -7.72
CA LEU A 62 -8.09 -16.94 -8.93
C LEU A 62 -8.58 -18.08 -9.83
N SER A 63 -7.88 -19.21 -9.93
CA SER A 63 -8.28 -20.31 -10.84
C SER A 63 -9.44 -21.12 -10.27
N GLY A 64 -9.49 -21.27 -8.93
CA GLY A 64 -10.48 -22.10 -8.23
C GLY A 64 -10.48 -23.58 -8.65
N PRO A 65 -11.41 -24.40 -8.12
CA PRO A 65 -12.27 -24.12 -6.98
C PRO A 65 -11.63 -24.48 -5.62
N ASP A 66 -10.47 -25.14 -5.64
CA ASP A 66 -9.84 -25.70 -4.45
C ASP A 66 -9.38 -24.58 -3.50
N PRO A 67 -9.65 -24.70 -2.19
CA PRO A 67 -9.30 -23.67 -1.23
C PRO A 67 -7.78 -23.54 -1.07
N VAL A 68 -7.32 -22.31 -0.85
CA VAL A 68 -5.91 -22.00 -0.55
C VAL A 68 -5.81 -21.63 0.91
N ASN A 69 -5.02 -22.38 1.68
CA ASN A 69 -4.83 -22.15 3.12
C ASN A 69 -6.15 -22.00 3.91
N GLY A 70 -7.15 -22.82 3.56
CA GLY A 70 -8.46 -22.81 4.21
C GLY A 70 -9.40 -21.69 3.76
N VAL A 71 -8.95 -20.81 2.86
CA VAL A 71 -9.76 -19.73 2.28
C VAL A 71 -10.34 -20.17 0.94
N GLN A 72 -11.63 -19.86 0.73
CA GLN A 72 -12.34 -20.23 -0.49
C GLN A 72 -11.83 -19.43 -1.69
N SER A 73 -11.36 -20.17 -2.71
CA SER A 73 -10.96 -19.64 -4.02
C SER A 73 -12.17 -19.23 -4.87
N ARG A 74 -11.90 -18.58 -6.01
CA ARG A 74 -12.89 -18.11 -6.97
C ARG A 74 -13.91 -19.19 -7.30
N HIS A 75 -15.18 -18.81 -7.26
CA HIS A 75 -16.25 -19.66 -7.78
C HIS A 75 -16.22 -19.65 -9.32
N PRO A 76 -16.39 -20.80 -10.01
CA PRO A 76 -16.29 -20.85 -11.49
C PRO A 76 -17.23 -19.92 -12.27
N SER A 77 -18.29 -19.42 -11.63
CA SER A 77 -19.24 -18.48 -12.23
C SER A 77 -18.82 -17.00 -12.16
N MET A 78 -17.74 -16.69 -11.43
CA MET A 78 -17.21 -15.33 -11.32
C MET A 78 -16.18 -15.11 -12.42
N ASP A 79 -16.10 -13.90 -12.95
CA ASP A 79 -15.03 -13.55 -13.87
C ASP A 79 -13.70 -13.40 -13.10
N GLU A 80 -12.64 -14.01 -13.62
CA GLU A 80 -11.32 -14.02 -12.98
C GLU A 80 -10.67 -12.63 -13.04
N THR A 81 -10.90 -11.90 -14.12
CA THR A 81 -10.33 -10.58 -14.39
C THR A 81 -10.99 -9.56 -13.48
N GLU A 82 -12.33 -9.52 -13.46
CA GLU A 82 -13.09 -8.64 -12.56
C GLU A 82 -12.75 -8.92 -11.09
N LEU A 83 -12.61 -10.20 -10.71
CA LEU A 83 -12.29 -10.55 -9.33
C LEU A 83 -10.88 -10.14 -8.91
N PHE A 84 -9.89 -10.29 -9.79
CA PHE A 84 -8.55 -9.77 -9.54
C PHE A 84 -8.55 -8.24 -9.44
N TYR A 85 -9.27 -7.55 -10.32
CA TYR A 85 -9.42 -6.11 -10.25
C TYR A 85 -10.05 -5.67 -8.92
N ASP A 86 -11.14 -6.32 -8.50
CA ASP A 86 -11.79 -6.06 -7.22
C ASP A 86 -10.86 -6.35 -6.03
N LEU A 87 -10.05 -7.42 -6.09
CA LEU A 87 -9.03 -7.73 -5.08
C LEU A 87 -8.05 -6.57 -4.90
N MET A 88 -7.52 -6.06 -6.02
CA MET A 88 -6.55 -4.97 -5.98
C MET A 88 -7.19 -3.66 -5.53
N CYS A 89 -8.34 -3.27 -6.10
CA CYS A 89 -9.02 -2.02 -5.73
C CYS A 89 -9.48 -1.95 -4.27
N ASN A 90 -9.77 -3.10 -3.65
CA ASN A 90 -10.22 -3.17 -2.27
C ASN A 90 -9.11 -3.61 -1.31
N LEU A 91 -7.85 -3.66 -1.76
CA LEU A 91 -6.70 -3.98 -0.93
C LEU A 91 -6.55 -2.94 0.17
N LYS A 92 -6.62 -3.39 1.43
CA LYS A 92 -6.23 -2.58 2.58
C LYS A 92 -4.89 -3.07 3.10
N ILE A 93 -3.93 -2.17 3.25
CA ILE A 93 -2.57 -2.51 3.70
C ILE A 93 -2.51 -2.33 5.23
N PRO A 94 -2.59 -3.42 6.02
CA PRO A 94 -2.46 -3.32 7.47
C PRO A 94 -1.04 -2.92 7.86
N VAL A 95 -0.94 -2.03 8.84
CA VAL A 95 0.33 -1.59 9.43
C VAL A 95 0.83 -2.65 10.41
N THR A 96 1.30 -3.78 9.89
CA THR A 96 1.91 -4.87 10.67
C THR A 96 3.22 -5.29 10.05
N ALA A 97 4.22 -5.63 10.87
CA ALA A 97 5.54 -6.08 10.39
C ALA A 97 5.40 -7.19 9.34
N HIS A 98 4.60 -8.23 9.65
CA HIS A 98 4.37 -9.36 8.76
C HIS A 98 3.87 -8.95 7.37
N PHE A 99 2.90 -8.02 7.30
CA PHE A 99 2.35 -7.59 6.02
C PHE A 99 3.34 -6.73 5.24
N VAL A 100 3.98 -5.77 5.92
CA VAL A 100 4.93 -4.87 5.27
C VAL A 100 6.15 -5.64 4.75
N GLU A 101 6.67 -6.62 5.49
CA GLU A 101 7.74 -7.52 5.02
C GLU A 101 7.35 -8.39 3.82
N ALA A 102 6.05 -8.59 3.60
CA ALA A 102 5.51 -9.40 2.52
C ALA A 102 5.00 -8.57 1.32
N LEU A 103 5.00 -7.24 1.45
CA LEU A 103 4.47 -6.30 0.46
C LEU A 103 5.11 -6.48 -0.93
N ASP A 104 6.43 -6.58 -0.97
CA ASP A 104 7.19 -6.83 -2.20
C ASP A 104 6.76 -8.11 -2.91
N LYS A 105 6.44 -9.16 -2.14
CA LYS A 105 5.99 -10.45 -2.69
C LYS A 105 4.58 -10.35 -3.25
N LEU A 106 3.72 -9.56 -2.61
CA LEU A 106 2.36 -9.27 -3.07
C LEU A 106 2.38 -8.47 -4.38
N LEU A 107 3.17 -7.40 -4.44
CA LEU A 107 3.39 -6.59 -5.64
C LEU A 107 3.90 -7.43 -6.81
N TRP A 108 4.92 -8.25 -6.56
CA TRP A 108 5.47 -9.15 -7.57
C TRP A 108 4.45 -10.20 -8.04
N ALA A 109 3.64 -10.75 -7.14
CA ALA A 109 2.57 -11.69 -7.48
C ALA A 109 1.52 -11.05 -8.39
N ALA A 110 1.07 -9.84 -8.05
CA ALA A 110 0.15 -9.08 -8.87
C ALA A 110 0.74 -8.79 -10.27
N HIS A 111 1.99 -8.33 -10.34
CA HIS A 111 2.69 -8.09 -11.60
C HIS A 111 2.84 -9.36 -12.46
N CYS A 112 3.22 -10.49 -11.86
CA CYS A 112 3.33 -11.76 -12.59
C CYS A 112 1.98 -12.21 -13.16
N TYR A 113 0.89 -12.02 -12.40
CA TYR A 113 -0.44 -12.39 -12.85
C TYR A 113 -0.87 -11.53 -14.05
N THR A 114 -0.67 -10.22 -13.97
CA THR A 114 -1.12 -9.28 -15.01
C THR A 114 -0.37 -9.46 -16.33
N THR A 115 0.95 -9.69 -16.25
CA THR A 115 1.79 -9.97 -17.43
C THR A 115 1.44 -11.30 -18.11
N GLN A 116 1.08 -12.34 -17.35
CA GLN A 116 0.77 -13.67 -17.89
C GLN A 116 -0.64 -13.77 -18.48
N SER A 117 -1.60 -13.05 -17.91
CA SER A 117 -3.03 -13.19 -18.27
C SER A 117 -3.42 -12.52 -19.59
N ARG A 118 -2.46 -11.98 -20.36
CA ARG A 118 -2.68 -11.29 -21.65
C ARG A 118 -3.82 -10.27 -21.59
N TRP A 119 -3.89 -9.48 -20.52
CA TRP A 119 -4.90 -8.44 -20.35
C TRP A 119 -4.74 -7.38 -21.46
N PRO A 120 -5.67 -7.31 -22.43
CA PRO A 120 -5.49 -6.42 -23.59
C PRO A 120 -5.75 -4.94 -23.25
N GLU A 121 -6.37 -4.66 -22.10
CA GLU A 121 -6.80 -3.31 -21.73
C GLU A 121 -6.59 -3.04 -20.23
N LYS A 122 -5.62 -2.16 -19.94
CA LYS A 122 -5.68 -0.98 -19.04
C LYS A 122 -5.93 -1.13 -17.53
N LEU A 123 -6.48 -2.23 -17.01
CA LEU A 123 -6.94 -2.27 -15.60
C LEU A 123 -5.91 -2.78 -14.57
N SER A 124 -4.78 -3.31 -15.03
CA SER A 124 -3.89 -4.11 -14.16
C SER A 124 -3.17 -3.34 -13.06
N PHE A 125 -2.94 -2.05 -13.26
CA PHE A 125 -2.19 -1.22 -12.32
C PHE A 125 -3.00 -0.07 -11.74
N GLU A 126 -4.05 0.38 -12.45
CA GLU A 126 -5.07 1.27 -11.92
C GLU A 126 -5.66 0.72 -10.63
N GLY A 127 -5.99 -0.57 -10.53
CA GLY A 127 -6.55 -1.11 -9.29
C GLY A 127 -5.60 -1.13 -8.09
N ILE A 128 -4.30 -1.31 -8.35
CA ILE A 128 -3.21 -1.34 -7.34
C ILE A 128 -2.91 0.07 -6.85
N ILE A 129 -3.01 1.06 -7.75
CA ILE A 129 -2.75 2.47 -7.50
C ILE A 129 -4.02 3.20 -6.97
N TYR A 130 -5.22 2.79 -7.36
CA TYR A 130 -6.48 3.41 -6.94
C TYR A 130 -7.07 2.83 -5.65
N SER A 131 -6.58 1.69 -5.15
CA SER A 131 -6.93 1.24 -3.78
C SER A 131 -6.55 2.25 -2.70
N HIS A 132 -5.67 3.19 -3.06
CA HIS A 132 -5.24 4.32 -2.24
C HIS A 132 -6.29 5.42 -2.09
N ARG A 133 -7.35 5.47 -2.94
CA ARG A 133 -8.41 6.48 -2.80
C ARG A 133 -9.23 6.37 -1.51
N ASP A 134 -9.24 5.19 -0.87
CA ASP A 134 -10.06 4.89 0.32
C ASP A 134 -9.25 4.72 1.61
N TYR A 135 -7.92 4.79 1.59
CA TYR A 135 -7.18 5.22 2.78
C TYR A 135 -7.47 6.70 2.92
N GLY A 136 -8.55 6.97 3.65
CA GLY A 136 -9.05 8.30 3.84
C GLY A 136 -7.88 9.22 4.17
N TYR A 137 -7.78 10.30 3.39
CA TYR A 137 -7.77 11.60 4.03
C TYR A 137 -8.68 11.46 5.25
N ALA A 138 -8.06 11.32 6.41
CA ALA A 138 -8.80 11.62 7.60
C ALA A 138 -9.17 13.09 7.37
N ASP A 139 -10.46 13.32 7.09
CA ASP A 139 -11.13 14.61 7.26
C ASP A 139 -10.88 15.21 8.66
N SER A 140 -10.08 14.55 9.53
CA SER A 140 -9.48 15.10 10.73
C SER A 140 -8.31 16.04 10.42
N TRP A 141 -8.64 17.16 9.77
CA TRP A 141 -8.20 18.43 10.34
C TRP A 141 -8.68 18.48 11.81
N PRO A 142 -7.82 18.65 12.84
CA PRO A 142 -6.44 19.11 12.80
C PRO A 142 -5.41 18.01 13.12
N TYR A 143 -4.31 18.02 12.36
CA TYR A 143 -3.09 17.28 12.67
C TYR A 143 -2.62 17.61 14.10
N ASN A 144 -2.53 16.58 14.93
CA ASN A 144 -1.76 16.68 16.16
C ASN A 144 -0.31 16.43 15.75
N ALA A 145 0.53 17.47 15.75
CA ALA A 145 1.94 17.40 15.32
C ALA A 145 2.79 16.34 16.07
N ASN A 146 2.22 15.72 17.10
CA ASN A 146 2.82 14.67 17.91
C ASN A 146 2.39 13.23 17.50
N VAL A 147 1.58 13.05 16.46
CA VAL A 147 1.08 11.73 16.04
C VAL A 147 1.49 11.45 14.60
N ILE A 148 2.43 10.51 14.44
CA ILE A 148 2.87 10.01 13.15
C ILE A 148 1.87 8.99 12.61
N ASP A 149 1.40 9.21 11.37
CA ASP A 149 0.53 8.27 10.68
C ASP A 149 1.35 7.14 10.04
N ALA A 150 1.25 5.95 10.63
CA ALA A 150 1.96 4.78 10.12
C ALA A 150 1.34 4.22 8.82
N GLY A 151 0.08 4.56 8.51
CA GLY A 151 -0.56 4.23 7.25
C GLY A 151 0.15 4.92 6.09
N ASP A 152 0.33 6.24 6.19
CA ASP A 152 1.02 7.07 5.19
C ASP A 152 2.42 6.56 4.87
N ILE A 153 3.18 6.16 5.91
CA ILE A 153 4.52 5.62 5.75
C ILE A 153 4.50 4.29 4.99
N VAL A 154 3.60 3.38 5.35
CA VAL A 154 3.51 2.06 4.71
C VAL A 154 3.02 2.18 3.25
N GLU A 155 2.14 3.13 2.97
CA GLU A 155 1.73 3.48 1.61
C GLU A 155 2.91 4.02 0.78
N ALA A 156 3.72 4.90 1.36
CA ALA A 156 4.96 5.33 0.72
C ALA A 156 5.92 4.17 0.41
N VAL A 157 6.05 3.19 1.33
CA VAL A 157 6.82 1.97 1.06
C VAL A 157 6.23 1.22 -0.14
N PHE A 158 4.91 1.05 -0.19
CA PHE A 158 4.23 0.36 -1.29
C PHE A 158 4.54 0.99 -2.65
N MET A 159 4.35 2.31 -2.78
CA MET A 159 4.55 3.03 -4.03
C MET A 159 6.01 2.98 -4.49
N ALA A 160 6.95 3.11 -3.55
CA ALA A 160 8.37 3.05 -3.86
C ALA A 160 8.87 1.64 -4.19
N SER A 161 8.33 0.60 -3.53
CA SER A 161 8.57 -0.80 -3.90
C SER A 161 8.06 -1.10 -5.30
N ALA A 162 6.88 -0.60 -5.68
CA ALA A 162 6.37 -0.74 -7.05
C ALA A 162 7.29 -0.05 -8.07
N PHE A 163 7.88 1.09 -7.71
CA PHE A 163 8.80 1.82 -8.57
C PHE A 163 10.15 1.11 -8.73
N SER A 164 10.76 0.65 -7.64
CA SER A 164 12.06 -0.02 -7.68
C SER A 164 12.03 -1.31 -8.52
N MET A 165 10.89 -2.01 -8.50
CA MET A 165 10.61 -3.19 -9.32
C MET A 165 10.24 -2.89 -10.80
N ASP A 166 10.30 -1.62 -11.25
CA ASP A 166 9.87 -1.18 -12.59
C ASP A 166 8.41 -1.53 -12.92
N ILE A 167 7.54 -1.58 -11.91
CA ILE A 167 6.14 -1.95 -12.10
C ILE A 167 5.28 -0.70 -12.34
N GLY A 168 5.49 0.36 -11.55
CA GLY A 168 4.81 1.64 -11.74
C GLY A 168 5.13 2.65 -10.64
N TYR A 169 4.87 3.94 -10.92
CA TYR A 169 5.06 5.03 -9.97
C TYR A 169 4.33 6.29 -10.43
N THR A 170 3.41 6.79 -9.62
CA THR A 170 2.42 7.79 -10.02
C THR A 170 2.89 9.23 -9.86
N GLU A 171 2.18 10.16 -10.49
CA GLU A 171 2.38 11.59 -10.27
C GLU A 171 2.08 11.96 -8.82
N GLU A 172 1.04 11.39 -8.21
CA GLU A 172 0.71 11.63 -6.80
C GLU A 172 1.82 11.16 -5.85
N ALA A 173 2.40 9.97 -6.07
CA ALA A 173 3.52 9.49 -5.25
C ALA A 173 4.73 10.42 -5.33
N TRP A 174 4.97 10.99 -6.51
CA TRP A 174 6.01 11.98 -6.74
C TRP A 174 5.73 13.32 -6.05
N GLU A 175 4.49 13.80 -6.14
CA GLU A 175 4.05 15.01 -5.43
C GLU A 175 4.22 14.81 -3.92
N HIS A 176 3.79 13.68 -3.37
CA HIS A 176 3.96 13.36 -1.95
C HIS A 176 5.43 13.28 -1.50
N LEU A 177 6.32 12.74 -2.34
CA LEU A 177 7.75 12.79 -2.09
C LEU A 177 8.25 14.24 -2.00
N GLN A 178 7.79 15.12 -2.90
CA GLN A 178 8.21 16.52 -2.91
C GLN A 178 7.62 17.31 -1.74
N ASP A 179 6.34 17.11 -1.45
CA ASP A 179 5.65 17.76 -0.34
C ASP A 179 6.29 17.38 0.98
N GLY A 180 6.52 16.09 1.24
CA GLY A 180 7.17 15.63 2.47
C GLY A 180 8.64 16.07 2.60
N LEU A 181 9.30 16.45 1.50
CA LEU A 181 10.62 17.10 1.53
C LEU A 181 10.54 18.64 1.65
N GLY A 182 9.35 19.23 1.62
CA GLY A 182 9.15 20.69 1.66
C GLY A 182 9.54 21.37 0.35
N LEU A 183 9.57 20.60 -0.74
CA LEU A 183 9.83 21.07 -2.10
C LEU A 183 8.54 21.35 -2.88
N GLY A 184 7.39 20.99 -2.31
CA GLY A 184 6.06 21.30 -2.82
C GLY A 184 5.37 22.42 -2.04
N TRP A 185 4.08 22.25 -1.72
CA TRP A 185 3.27 23.33 -1.13
C TRP A 185 3.13 23.19 0.40
N GLY A 186 3.83 24.05 1.14
CA GLY A 186 3.70 24.17 2.60
C GLY A 186 4.88 23.56 3.37
N GLU A 187 4.83 23.65 4.70
CA GLU A 187 5.79 22.95 5.56
C GLU A 187 5.27 21.54 5.84
N PRO A 188 6.06 20.48 5.53
CA PRO A 188 5.60 19.13 5.79
C PRO A 188 5.71 18.77 7.26
N ASP A 189 4.70 18.05 7.72
CA ASP A 189 4.69 17.41 9.04
C ASP A 189 5.64 16.20 9.09
N ASP A 190 5.82 15.68 10.30
CA ASP A 190 6.69 14.54 10.59
C ASP A 190 6.24 13.26 9.83
N SER A 191 4.94 13.05 9.60
CA SER A 191 4.39 11.90 8.86
C SER A 191 4.78 11.96 7.39
N ALA A 192 4.54 13.10 6.73
CA ALA A 192 4.87 13.32 5.33
C ALA A 192 6.38 13.19 5.08
N ARG A 193 7.21 13.66 6.03
CA ARG A 193 8.66 13.49 5.98
C ARG A 193 9.10 12.04 6.13
N MET A 194 8.50 11.31 7.07
CA MET A 194 8.78 9.88 7.22
C MET A 194 8.33 9.08 6.02
N ALA A 195 7.19 9.41 5.43
CA ALA A 195 6.72 8.82 4.17
C ALA A 195 7.71 9.11 3.04
N SER A 196 8.22 10.35 2.91
CA SER A 196 9.26 10.67 1.94
C SER A 196 10.57 9.90 2.18
N CYS A 197 10.97 9.73 3.43
CA CYS A 197 12.11 8.88 3.77
C CYS A 197 11.87 7.42 3.39
N ALA A 198 10.67 6.89 3.64
CA ALA A 198 10.28 5.55 3.23
C ALA A 198 10.38 5.38 1.72
N GLN A 199 9.91 6.36 0.95
CA GLN A 199 10.04 6.35 -0.51
C GLN A 199 11.51 6.35 -0.96
N LEU A 200 12.35 7.19 -0.33
CA LEU A 200 13.78 7.26 -0.66
C LEU A 200 14.56 6.00 -0.23
N LEU A 201 14.12 5.29 0.82
CA LEU A 201 14.71 4.02 1.23
C LEU A 201 14.32 2.88 0.28
N ALA A 202 13.05 2.80 -0.13
CA ALA A 202 12.52 1.72 -0.97
C ALA A 202 12.68 1.96 -2.49
N GLY A 203 12.98 3.19 -2.92
CA GLY A 203 13.09 3.55 -4.34
C GLY A 203 14.12 4.64 -4.66
N GLY A 204 14.92 5.10 -3.71
CA GLY A 204 15.81 6.24 -3.90
C GLY A 204 16.92 6.04 -4.94
N GLN A 205 17.45 4.82 -5.12
CA GLN A 205 18.41 4.53 -6.18
C GLN A 205 17.71 4.54 -7.54
N ARG A 206 16.51 3.97 -7.65
CA ARG A 206 15.71 4.09 -8.88
C ARG A 206 15.34 5.53 -9.20
N ILE A 207 14.96 6.33 -8.20
CA ILE A 207 14.69 7.78 -8.34
C ILE A 207 15.94 8.51 -8.83
N ARG A 208 17.12 8.18 -8.27
CA ARG A 208 18.41 8.75 -8.72
C ARG A 208 18.69 8.44 -10.18
N GLU A 209 18.51 7.18 -10.59
CA GLU A 209 18.66 6.76 -11.99
C GLU A 209 17.70 7.53 -12.89
N TRP A 210 16.43 7.61 -12.50
CA TRP A 210 15.39 8.35 -13.22
C TRP A 210 15.74 9.84 -13.37
N CYS A 211 16.18 10.51 -12.29
CA CYS A 211 16.64 11.90 -12.33
C CYS A 211 17.86 12.09 -13.26
N ALA A 212 18.73 11.08 -13.38
CA ALA A 212 19.87 11.10 -14.29
C ALA A 212 19.49 10.84 -15.76
N GLY A 213 18.22 10.62 -16.07
CA GLY A 213 17.72 10.29 -17.41
C GLY A 213 17.70 8.81 -17.73
N GLY A 214 17.98 7.95 -16.74
CA GLY A 214 17.63 6.53 -16.81
C GLY A 214 16.12 6.39 -16.99
N GLY A 215 15.69 5.48 -17.86
CA GLY A 215 14.29 5.07 -17.90
C GLY A 215 14.08 3.88 -16.97
N MET A 216 12.83 3.61 -16.58
CA MET A 216 12.48 2.30 -16.05
C MET A 216 12.78 1.21 -17.10
N HIS A 217 13.25 0.05 -16.65
CA HIS A 217 13.52 -1.09 -17.54
C HIS A 217 12.22 -1.84 -17.86
N GLY A 218 11.36 -1.21 -18.65
CA GLY A 218 10.20 -1.83 -19.28
C GLY A 218 10.03 -1.22 -20.65
N GLU A 219 9.80 -2.06 -21.67
CA GLU A 219 9.44 -1.53 -22.99
C GLU A 219 8.11 -0.77 -22.84
N PRO A 220 8.01 0.49 -23.32
CA PRO A 220 6.70 1.05 -23.60
C PRO A 220 6.07 0.13 -24.64
N LEU A 221 4.98 -0.53 -24.27
CA LEU A 221 4.19 -1.35 -25.19
C LEU A 221 3.48 -0.40 -26.17
N ASP A 222 4.25 0.11 -27.12
CA ASP A 222 3.79 0.92 -28.24
C ASP A 222 3.47 2.37 -27.83
N GLU A 223 3.52 3.30 -28.78
CA GLU A 223 3.25 4.74 -28.58
C GLU A 223 1.82 5.05 -28.07
N TRP A 224 1.00 4.00 -27.89
CA TRP A 224 -0.37 4.03 -27.40
C TRP A 224 -0.58 3.23 -26.10
N SER A 225 0.45 2.59 -25.52
CA SER A 225 0.36 2.14 -24.12
C SER A 225 0.35 3.38 -23.23
N TYR A 226 -0.86 3.86 -22.99
CA TYR A 226 -1.18 4.73 -21.88
C TYR A 226 -0.85 4.00 -20.56
N SER A 227 0.41 4.05 -20.17
CA SER A 227 0.79 4.05 -18.76
C SER A 227 0.82 5.50 -18.31
N GLU A 228 -0.34 6.16 -18.24
CA GLU A 228 -0.47 7.53 -17.71
C GLU A 228 0.02 7.64 -16.26
N HIS A 229 0.20 6.51 -15.60
CA HIS A 229 0.66 6.35 -14.22
C HIS A 229 2.14 6.00 -14.09
N TRP A 230 2.90 6.09 -15.18
CA TRP A 230 4.34 6.19 -15.07
C TRP A 230 4.64 7.68 -14.97
N LEU A 231 5.47 8.07 -14.01
CA LEU A 231 6.23 9.30 -14.08
C LEU A 231 6.90 9.32 -15.45
N TYR A 232 6.29 10.04 -16.40
CA TYR A 232 6.65 10.01 -17.82
C TYR A 232 8.15 10.07 -17.91
N LYS A 233 8.77 9.18 -18.71
CA LYS A 233 10.20 9.28 -19.01
C LYS A 233 10.42 10.70 -19.52
N SER A 234 10.96 11.56 -18.67
CA SER A 234 11.00 12.96 -19.01
C SER A 234 11.82 13.10 -20.27
N LYS A 235 11.25 13.72 -21.31
CA LYS A 235 11.99 14.03 -22.54
C LYS A 235 13.23 14.90 -22.24
N HIS A 236 13.25 15.51 -21.05
CA HIS A 236 14.37 16.27 -20.51
C HIS A 236 14.70 15.77 -19.09
N PRO A 237 15.82 15.08 -18.85
CA PRO A 237 16.19 14.67 -17.50
C PRO A 237 16.12 15.88 -16.56
N VAL A 238 15.43 15.73 -15.42
CA VAL A 238 15.43 16.78 -14.37
C VAL A 238 16.84 16.99 -13.79
N GLY A 239 17.75 16.07 -14.10
CA GLY A 239 19.19 16.18 -13.86
C GLY A 239 19.57 15.64 -12.50
N LYS A 240 20.86 15.29 -12.36
CA LYS A 240 21.45 14.87 -11.07
C LYS A 240 21.28 15.94 -9.98
N GLN A 241 21.10 17.21 -10.36
CA GLN A 241 20.81 18.30 -9.44
C GLN A 241 19.51 18.08 -8.66
N ARG A 242 18.45 17.58 -9.31
CA ARG A 242 17.17 17.32 -8.66
C ARG A 242 17.25 16.27 -7.55
N PHE A 243 18.02 15.20 -7.79
CA PHE A 243 18.24 14.20 -6.75
C PHE A 243 19.03 14.77 -5.56
N ASN A 244 20.02 15.63 -5.82
CA ASN A 244 20.76 16.30 -4.76
C ASN A 244 19.87 17.28 -3.96
N GLU A 245 18.89 17.92 -4.61
CA GLU A 245 17.89 18.74 -3.92
C GLU A 245 17.07 17.89 -2.93
N PHE A 246 16.66 16.67 -3.32
CA PHE A 246 15.96 15.76 -2.40
C PHE A 246 16.79 15.43 -1.17
N VAL A 247 18.06 15.07 -1.37
CA VAL A 247 18.96 14.74 -0.26
C VAL A 247 19.23 15.95 0.64
N ALA A 248 19.36 17.14 0.06
CA ALA A 248 19.57 18.39 0.80
C ALA A 248 18.34 18.83 1.60
N ALA A 249 17.13 18.50 1.13
CA ALA A 249 15.87 18.89 1.77
C ALA A 249 15.56 18.10 3.07
N LEU A 250 16.31 17.03 3.34
CA LEU A 250 16.17 16.19 4.54
C LEU A 250 16.73 16.84 5.81
N ASP A 251 16.38 18.08 6.17
CA ASP A 251 16.95 18.78 7.34
C ASP A 251 15.92 19.23 8.41
N ASN A 252 16.29 18.92 9.67
CA ASN A 252 15.91 19.47 10.99
C ASN A 252 14.47 19.26 11.55
N GLN A 253 14.27 18.24 12.41
CA GLN A 253 12.99 17.91 13.05
C GLN A 253 13.09 17.14 14.40
N SER A 254 12.01 16.49 14.86
CA SER A 254 11.96 15.62 16.05
C SER A 254 13.02 14.52 16.02
N GLU A 255 13.38 13.95 17.19
CA GLU A 255 14.47 12.97 17.30
C GLU A 255 14.22 11.69 16.50
N TRP A 256 12.98 11.21 16.42
CA TRP A 256 12.64 10.04 15.59
C TRP A 256 12.82 10.35 14.10
N VAL A 257 12.27 11.47 13.62
CA VAL A 257 12.42 11.89 12.22
C VAL A 257 13.89 12.12 11.87
N LYS A 258 14.68 12.72 12.78
CA LYS A 258 16.14 12.86 12.61
C LYS A 258 16.85 11.52 12.45
N ALA A 259 16.50 10.51 13.25
CA ALA A 259 17.10 9.18 13.17
C ALA A 259 16.77 8.51 11.82
N VAL A 260 15.51 8.59 11.37
CA VAL A 260 15.08 8.09 10.05
C VAL A 260 15.78 8.83 8.91
N ILE A 261 15.85 10.17 8.99
CA ILE A 261 16.56 11.01 8.02
C ILE A 261 18.03 10.60 7.93
N THR A 262 18.69 10.38 9.07
CA THR A 262 20.10 9.98 9.11
C THR A 262 20.29 8.63 8.44
N ALA A 263 19.49 7.63 8.81
CA ALA A 263 19.52 6.30 8.19
C ALA A 263 19.24 6.37 6.67
N THR A 264 18.34 7.26 6.25
CA THR A 264 18.02 7.49 4.83
C THR A 264 19.21 8.09 4.09
N LYS A 265 19.83 9.15 4.62
CA LYS A 265 21.03 9.77 4.03
C LYS A 265 22.17 8.76 3.93
N ASP A 266 22.40 7.97 4.98
CA ASP A 266 23.44 6.93 5.00
C ASP A 266 23.17 5.85 3.95
N HIS A 267 21.93 5.37 3.85
CA HIS A 267 21.53 4.42 2.82
C HIS A 267 21.78 4.97 1.40
N LEU A 268 21.34 6.19 1.12
CA LEU A 268 21.53 6.82 -0.18
C LEU A 268 23.01 7.01 -0.52
N TRP A 269 23.85 7.28 0.47
CA TRP A 269 25.29 7.48 0.27
C TRP A 269 26.06 6.17 0.05
N VAL A 270 25.74 5.14 0.82
CA VAL A 270 26.53 3.89 0.88
C VAL A 270 25.96 2.79 -0.04
N SER A 271 24.65 2.73 -0.22
CA SER A 271 24.00 1.66 -0.98
C SER A 271 24.01 1.91 -2.49
N HIS A 272 23.99 0.81 -3.23
CA HIS A 272 23.79 0.77 -4.68
C HIS A 272 22.49 0.07 -5.09
N ARG A 273 21.66 -0.33 -4.13
CA ARG A 273 20.32 -0.88 -4.37
C ARG A 273 19.28 -0.22 -3.48
N ASP A 274 18.05 -0.26 -3.93
CA ASP A 274 16.89 0.03 -3.11
C ASP A 274 16.68 -1.07 -2.05
N LEU A 275 16.09 -0.70 -0.92
CA LEU A 275 15.73 -1.62 0.16
C LEU A 275 14.42 -2.33 -0.12
N SER A 276 14.28 -3.55 0.38
CA SER A 276 12.99 -4.25 0.40
C SER A 276 12.03 -3.61 1.40
N SER A 277 10.74 -3.83 1.23
CA SER A 277 9.70 -3.30 2.12
C SER A 277 9.91 -3.67 3.60
N GLY A 278 10.41 -4.88 3.87
CA GLY A 278 10.78 -5.33 5.20
C GLY A 278 12.00 -4.60 5.78
N GLU A 279 13.02 -4.34 4.97
CA GLU A 279 14.20 -3.58 5.40
C GLU A 279 13.83 -2.12 5.73
N VAL A 280 12.95 -1.50 4.95
CA VAL A 280 12.43 -0.16 5.25
C VAL A 280 11.61 -0.15 6.53
N TYR A 281 10.74 -1.15 6.73
CA TYR A 281 9.97 -1.29 7.96
C TYR A 281 10.88 -1.36 9.19
N THR A 282 11.90 -2.22 9.15
CA THR A 282 12.86 -2.37 10.25
C THR A 282 13.57 -1.05 10.54
N ILE A 283 14.03 -0.31 9.52
CA ILE A 283 14.69 0.99 9.75
C ILE A 283 13.72 1.97 10.42
N ILE A 284 12.51 2.14 9.88
CA ILE A 284 11.59 3.20 10.32
C ILE A 284 10.93 2.88 11.66
N PHE A 285 10.46 1.64 11.84
CA PHE A 285 9.60 1.27 12.97
C PHE A 285 10.31 0.51 14.08
N GLU A 286 11.41 -0.19 13.80
CA GLU A 286 12.10 -1.03 14.79
C GLU A 286 13.42 -0.41 15.28
N GLN A 287 14.21 0.18 14.38
CA GLN A 287 15.55 0.67 14.70
C GLN A 287 15.58 2.13 15.14
N THR A 288 14.77 2.98 14.51
CA THR A 288 14.83 4.44 14.72
C THR A 288 13.71 4.97 15.60
N LYS A 289 12.67 4.17 15.85
CA LYS A 289 11.56 4.55 16.69
C LYS A 289 11.99 4.58 18.15
N PRO A 290 11.78 5.69 18.88
CA PRO A 290 12.11 5.75 20.30
C PRO A 290 11.24 4.77 21.10
N ASP A 291 11.83 4.18 22.15
CA ASP A 291 11.10 3.32 23.08
C ASP A 291 9.89 4.08 23.65
N TRP A 292 8.68 3.58 23.40
CA TRP A 292 7.41 4.14 23.92
C TRP A 292 7.31 4.15 25.46
N ASN A 293 8.34 3.65 26.16
CA ASN A 293 8.41 3.45 27.59
C ASN A 293 9.29 4.48 28.32
N VAL A 294 9.69 5.58 27.70
CA VAL A 294 10.24 6.71 28.46
C VAL A 294 9.06 7.56 28.91
N PRO A 295 8.64 7.50 30.20
CA PRO A 295 7.69 8.49 30.69
C PRO A 295 8.39 9.84 30.61
N ASP A 296 7.69 10.86 30.12
CA ASP A 296 8.13 12.25 30.14
C ASP A 296 8.66 12.61 31.55
N GLN A 297 9.98 12.54 31.72
CA GLN A 297 10.65 13.19 32.84
C GLN A 297 11.00 14.58 32.34
N GLY A 298 10.03 15.48 32.37
CA GLY A 298 10.29 16.77 31.74
C GLY A 298 9.35 17.94 31.93
N GLU A 299 8.33 17.93 32.80
CA GLU A 299 7.81 19.19 33.35
C GLU A 299 7.51 19.07 34.84
N SER A 300 8.57 19.23 35.65
CA SER A 300 8.42 19.76 37.01
C SER A 300 8.29 21.27 36.92
N SER A 301 7.37 21.82 37.73
CA SER A 301 7.23 23.22 38.12
C SER A 301 6.48 24.18 37.17
N PHE A 302 5.14 24.13 37.25
CA PHE A 302 4.36 25.37 37.28
C PHE A 302 3.66 25.49 38.64
N GLY A 303 3.94 26.61 39.30
CA GLY A 303 3.60 26.86 40.69
C GLY A 303 2.10 26.95 40.93
N ALA A 304 1.63 26.23 41.93
CA ALA A 304 0.44 26.62 42.65
C ALA A 304 0.84 27.71 43.66
N SER A 305 0.62 28.97 43.29
CA SER A 305 0.44 30.03 44.28
C SER A 305 -0.82 29.69 45.07
N VAL A 306 -0.69 29.32 46.34
CA VAL A 306 -1.82 29.28 47.27
C VAL A 306 -1.52 30.26 48.39
N GLY A 307 -2.47 31.16 48.59
CA GLY A 307 -2.35 32.41 49.31
C GLY A 307 -1.99 32.27 50.78
N ASP A 308 -1.33 33.32 51.25
CA ASP A 308 -1.31 33.73 52.64
C ASP A 308 -2.74 33.79 53.23
N GLU A 309 -3.00 33.03 54.28
CA GLU A 309 -3.95 33.43 55.33
C GLU A 309 -3.16 33.64 56.63
N PRO A 310 -3.30 34.81 57.30
CA PRO A 310 -2.67 35.03 58.59
C PRO A 310 -3.48 34.39 59.72
N PRO A 311 -2.84 34.06 60.86
CA PRO A 311 -3.52 33.42 61.96
C PRO A 311 -4.36 34.42 62.77
N VAL A 312 -5.62 34.08 63.00
CA VAL A 312 -6.45 34.62 64.08
C VAL A 312 -7.06 33.36 64.72
N GLY A 313 -6.75 32.99 65.96
CA GLY A 313 -6.94 33.79 67.17
C GLY A 313 -8.18 33.23 67.86
#